data_AF-A0A8D0H7V4-F1
#
_entry.id   AF-A0A8D0H7V4-F1
#
_cell.length_a   1.000
_cell.length_b   1.000
_cell.length_c   1.000
_cell.angle_alpha   90.00
_cell.angle_beta   90.00
_cell.angle_gamma   90.00
#
_symmetry.space_group_name_H-M   'P 1'
#
loop_
_entity.id
_entity.type
_entity.pdbx_description
1 polymer ?
#
loop_
_entity_poly.entity_id
_entity_poly.type
_entity_poly.pdbx_seq_one_letter_code
_entity_poly.pdbx_strand_id
1 'polypeptide(L)'
;FLATVAWLLPPFRERSYYPISSSSSLAQGPCMAAAAPSPGPLLPFQFRSRHESPDWRRLSAVEVERVSGELDVALLQEHLGHITFCTAERERCPHCQAPADPLLLKLVRLAQLSIEYLLHSQDYLSAQLHGLEETLRGVTMEKDQLRKEATRRTQEIKLLKEECKRRKKMISTQQTMLEAGARYHQCQFCEKAFMNYSFLHSHIQRRHPEESCIEQKKKAQTDKLQDEIDKLKEQLQLTKSQLEAEQHAHMVKFSKVVYIQFYLWGEFLKRFLCVLYAFIL
;
A
#
# COMPACT_ATOMS: atom_id res chain seq x y z
N PHE A 1 -21.13 -7.99 -28.40
CA PHE A 1 -19.94 -7.38 -29.03
C PHE A 1 -20.16 -5.95 -29.58
N LEU A 2 -21.40 -5.45 -29.69
CA LEU A 2 -21.67 -4.06 -30.14
C LEU A 2 -21.76 -3.02 -28.99
N ALA A 3 -21.58 -3.43 -27.73
CA ALA A 3 -21.64 -2.52 -26.58
C ALA A 3 -20.29 -1.88 -26.20
N THR A 4 -19.19 -2.31 -26.83
CA THR A 4 -17.83 -1.90 -26.43
C THR A 4 -17.26 -0.73 -27.23
N VAL A 5 -17.87 -0.39 -28.38
CA VAL A 5 -17.41 0.72 -29.25
C VAL A 5 -18.08 2.06 -28.89
N ALA A 6 -19.20 2.02 -28.16
CA ALA A 6 -19.94 3.22 -27.72
C ALA A 6 -19.16 4.09 -26.70
N TRP A 7 -18.02 3.62 -26.19
CA TRP A 7 -17.14 4.38 -25.29
C TRP A 7 -15.97 5.08 -25.99
N LEU A 8 -15.77 4.90 -27.31
CA LEU A 8 -14.61 5.46 -28.02
C LEU A 8 -14.81 6.87 -28.58
N LEU A 9 -16.01 7.45 -28.50
CA LEU A 9 -16.20 8.88 -28.74
C LEU A 9 -17.10 9.48 -27.65
N PRO A 10 -16.54 10.22 -26.68
CA PRO A 10 -17.34 11.14 -25.89
C PRO A 10 -18.01 12.15 -26.84
N PRO A 11 -19.18 12.69 -26.48
CA PRO A 11 -19.84 13.69 -27.30
C PRO A 11 -18.88 14.86 -27.52
N PHE A 12 -18.84 15.34 -28.76
CA PHE A 12 -18.04 16.46 -29.28
C PHE A 12 -18.44 17.81 -28.65
N ARG A 13 -18.52 17.88 -27.31
CA ARG A 13 -18.84 19.05 -26.53
C ARG A 13 -18.22 18.95 -25.15
N GLU A 14 -17.05 19.53 -25.02
CA GLU A 14 -16.77 20.62 -24.07
C GLU A 14 -15.41 21.22 -24.50
N ARG A 15 -15.45 22.33 -25.24
CA ARG A 15 -14.39 23.34 -25.35
C ARG A 15 -12.93 22.85 -25.44
N SER A 16 -12.44 22.79 -26.68
CA SER A 16 -11.04 23.00 -27.04
C SER A 16 -10.00 22.13 -26.32
N TYR A 17 -9.63 21.01 -26.97
CA TYR A 17 -8.36 20.31 -26.67
C TYR A 17 -7.10 21.17 -26.88
N TYR A 18 -7.25 22.41 -27.36
CA TYR A 18 -6.15 23.36 -27.46
C TYR A 18 -6.12 24.30 -26.26
N PRO A 19 -4.96 24.51 -25.63
CA PRO A 19 -4.74 25.77 -24.95
C PRO A 19 -4.79 26.87 -26.02
N ILE A 20 -5.89 27.64 -26.06
CA ILE A 20 -5.87 28.94 -26.73
C ILE A 20 -4.77 29.73 -26.05
N SER A 21 -3.74 30.11 -26.79
CA SER A 21 -2.58 30.85 -26.31
C SER A 21 -3.04 32.13 -25.61
N SER A 22 -3.25 32.07 -24.31
CA SER A 22 -3.44 33.24 -23.48
C SER A 22 -2.08 33.88 -23.30
N SER A 23 -1.92 35.01 -23.98
CA SER A 23 -0.85 35.98 -23.78
C SER A 23 -0.52 36.19 -22.30
N SER A 24 0.74 35.90 -21.96
CA SER A 24 1.63 36.62 -21.04
C SER A 24 1.01 37.26 -19.78
N SER A 25 1.40 36.79 -18.58
CA SER A 25 1.89 37.69 -17.49
C SER A 25 2.44 36.92 -16.27
N LEU A 26 3.63 37.35 -15.85
CA LEU A 26 4.37 37.16 -14.60
C LEU A 26 3.66 36.50 -13.40
N ALA A 27 4.32 35.49 -12.80
CA ALA A 27 4.74 35.54 -11.39
C ALA A 27 5.67 34.34 -11.05
N GLN A 28 6.87 34.65 -10.59
CA GLN A 28 7.85 33.69 -10.06
C GLN A 28 7.50 33.28 -8.61
N GLY A 29 7.76 32.01 -8.27
CA GLY A 29 7.88 31.52 -6.90
C GLY A 29 8.54 30.13 -6.89
N PRO A 30 9.60 29.88 -6.09
CA PRO A 30 10.30 28.61 -6.13
C PRO A 30 9.69 27.61 -5.13
N CYS A 31 9.06 26.55 -5.62
CA CYS A 31 8.76 25.36 -4.83
C CYS A 31 9.20 24.10 -5.59
N MET A 32 10.15 23.39 -4.99
CA MET A 32 10.72 22.13 -5.51
C MET A 32 9.68 21.02 -5.38
N ALA A 33 8.86 20.85 -6.41
CA ALA A 33 8.19 19.60 -6.69
C ALA A 33 8.71 19.12 -8.05
N ALA A 34 9.20 17.88 -8.11
CA ALA A 34 9.73 17.26 -9.32
C ALA A 34 8.67 17.36 -10.44
N ALA A 35 8.86 18.32 -11.33
CA ALA A 35 8.02 18.51 -12.50
C ALA A 35 8.26 17.31 -13.41
N ALA A 36 7.24 16.46 -13.55
CA ALA A 36 7.19 15.51 -14.64
C ALA A 36 7.44 16.26 -15.96
N PRO A 37 8.18 15.69 -16.91
CA PRO A 37 8.37 16.32 -18.21
C PRO A 37 6.99 16.43 -18.87
N SER A 38 6.43 17.64 -18.89
CA SER A 38 5.26 17.93 -19.71
C SER A 38 5.64 17.65 -21.16
N PRO A 39 4.80 16.95 -21.94
CA PRO A 39 4.97 16.88 -23.38
C PRO A 39 5.13 18.31 -23.89
N GLY A 40 6.18 18.54 -24.71
CA GLY A 40 6.51 19.87 -25.22
C GLY A 40 5.30 20.52 -25.91
N PRO A 41 5.22 21.87 -25.95
CA PRO A 41 4.07 22.56 -26.49
C PRO A 41 3.89 22.20 -27.97
N LEU A 42 2.85 21.44 -28.27
CA LEU A 42 2.44 21.14 -29.63
C LEU A 42 2.00 22.44 -30.29
N LEU A 43 2.48 22.68 -31.52
CA LEU A 43 2.13 23.86 -32.29
C LEU A 43 0.60 23.95 -32.45
N PRO A 44 0.02 25.16 -32.41
CA PRO A 44 -1.41 25.33 -32.59
C PRO A 44 -1.85 24.82 -33.97
N PHE A 45 -2.95 24.08 -34.00
CA PHE A 45 -3.49 23.53 -35.23
C PHE A 45 -3.92 24.63 -36.19
N GLN A 46 -3.56 24.45 -37.46
CA GLN A 46 -3.99 25.30 -38.55
C GLN A 46 -4.33 24.43 -39.75
N PHE A 47 -5.47 24.72 -40.37
CA PHE A 47 -5.84 24.06 -41.62
C PHE A 47 -4.83 24.36 -42.72
N ARG A 48 -4.43 23.32 -43.44
CA ARG A 48 -3.51 23.41 -44.58
C ARG A 48 -4.23 23.97 -45.79
N SER A 49 -3.48 24.70 -46.62
CA SER A 49 -3.98 25.13 -47.92
C SER A 49 -4.03 23.95 -48.88
N ARG A 50 -5.13 23.82 -49.65
CA ARG A 50 -5.35 22.74 -50.61
C ARG A 50 -5.04 23.23 -52.02
N HIS A 51 -3.97 22.72 -52.63
CA HIS A 51 -3.53 23.15 -53.97
C HIS A 51 -3.50 22.02 -55.02
N GLU A 52 -3.54 20.77 -54.58
CA GLU A 52 -3.40 19.60 -55.46
C GLU A 52 -4.75 19.20 -56.09
N SER A 53 -4.78 18.95 -57.39
CA SER A 53 -5.99 18.43 -58.04
C SER A 53 -6.26 16.96 -57.64
N PRO A 54 -7.53 16.53 -57.57
CA PRO A 54 -7.86 15.14 -57.27
C PRO A 54 -7.29 14.18 -58.32
N ASP A 55 -6.73 13.05 -57.87
CA ASP A 55 -6.36 11.95 -58.77
C ASP A 55 -7.60 11.13 -59.13
N TRP A 56 -8.30 11.56 -60.17
CA TRP A 56 -9.51 10.91 -60.66
C TRP A 56 -9.29 9.46 -61.08
N ARG A 57 -8.10 9.10 -61.57
CA ARG A 57 -7.81 7.71 -61.98
C ARG A 57 -7.79 6.80 -60.77
N ARG A 58 -7.05 7.20 -59.72
CA ARG A 58 -7.00 6.43 -58.47
C ARG A 58 -8.36 6.35 -57.80
N LEU A 59 -9.07 7.47 -57.71
CA LEU A 59 -10.42 7.49 -57.12
C LEU A 59 -11.41 6.61 -57.89
N SER A 60 -11.34 6.58 -59.22
CA SER A 60 -12.22 5.74 -60.05
C SER A 60 -11.99 4.24 -59.88
N ALA A 61 -10.80 3.83 -59.45
CA ALA A 61 -10.47 2.42 -59.21
C ALA A 61 -10.99 1.89 -57.85
N VAL A 62 -11.44 2.79 -56.97
CA VAL A 62 -11.96 2.43 -55.65
C VAL A 62 -13.41 1.96 -55.77
N GLU A 63 -13.67 0.71 -55.38
CA GLU A 63 -15.01 0.15 -55.31
C GLU A 63 -15.65 0.44 -53.94
N VAL A 64 -16.42 1.53 -53.85
CA VAL A 64 -16.98 2.05 -52.59
C VAL A 64 -17.86 1.04 -51.85
N GLU A 65 -18.69 0.28 -52.58
CA GLU A 65 -19.56 -0.74 -51.97
C GLU A 65 -18.77 -1.86 -51.30
N ARG A 66 -17.64 -2.27 -51.91
CA ARG A 66 -16.75 -3.27 -51.34
C ARG A 66 -16.05 -2.75 -50.09
N VAL A 67 -15.54 -1.51 -50.13
CA VAL A 67 -14.93 -0.86 -48.95
C VAL A 67 -15.90 -0.82 -47.78
N SER A 68 -17.18 -0.49 -48.04
CA SER A 68 -18.24 -0.45 -47.03
C SER A 68 -18.60 -1.84 -46.52
N GLY A 69 -18.82 -2.81 -47.42
CA GLY A 69 -19.25 -4.17 -47.08
C GLY A 69 -18.18 -5.01 -46.37
N GLU A 70 -16.91 -4.82 -46.73
CA GLU A 70 -15.77 -5.56 -46.16
C GLU A 70 -15.05 -4.80 -45.04
N LEU A 71 -15.41 -3.53 -44.81
CA LEU A 71 -14.73 -2.64 -43.86
C LEU A 71 -13.22 -2.54 -44.16
N ASP A 72 -12.85 -2.36 -45.44
CA ASP A 72 -11.46 -2.24 -45.87
C ASP A 72 -10.87 -0.87 -45.48
N VAL A 73 -10.53 -0.75 -44.20
CA VAL A 73 -9.93 0.45 -43.62
C VAL A 73 -8.55 0.73 -44.22
N ALA A 74 -7.82 -0.29 -44.67
CA ALA A 74 -6.50 -0.12 -45.26
C ALA A 74 -6.57 0.65 -46.58
N LEU A 75 -7.48 0.26 -47.47
CA LEU A 75 -7.71 0.97 -48.72
C LEU A 75 -8.21 2.40 -48.49
N LEU A 76 -9.10 2.61 -47.51
CA LEU A 76 -9.58 3.94 -47.13
C LEU A 76 -8.42 4.83 -46.63
N GLN A 77 -7.55 4.31 -45.77
CA GLN A 77 -6.39 5.03 -45.24
C GLN A 77 -5.42 5.46 -46.35
N GLU A 78 -5.20 4.61 -47.36
CA GLU A 78 -4.36 4.96 -48.51
C GLU A 78 -4.87 6.19 -49.27
N HIS A 79 -6.19 6.33 -49.38
CA HIS A 79 -6.84 7.42 -50.12
C HIS A 79 -7.12 8.65 -49.26
N LEU A 80 -7.15 8.50 -47.93
CA LEU A 80 -7.58 9.52 -46.99
C LEU A 80 -6.78 10.81 -47.11
N GLY A 81 -5.46 10.71 -47.27
CA GLY A 81 -4.59 11.87 -47.47
C GLY A 81 -4.97 12.66 -48.73
N HIS A 82 -5.06 11.99 -49.88
CA HIS A 82 -5.37 12.65 -51.15
C HIS A 82 -6.78 13.29 -51.15
N ILE A 83 -7.78 12.61 -50.60
CA ILE A 83 -9.16 13.13 -50.52
C ILE A 83 -9.22 14.35 -49.60
N THR A 84 -8.51 14.29 -48.47
CA THR A 84 -8.50 15.38 -47.48
C THR A 84 -7.83 16.61 -48.05
N PHE A 85 -6.68 16.49 -48.71
CA PHE A 85 -5.85 17.65 -49.09
C PHE A 85 -6.00 18.14 -50.55
N CYS A 86 -6.87 17.51 -51.36
CA CYS A 86 -7.11 17.96 -52.74
C CYS A 86 -8.03 19.20 -52.85
N THR A 87 -7.96 19.89 -53.98
CA THR A 87 -8.84 21.01 -54.34
C THR A 87 -10.04 20.54 -55.16
N ALA A 88 -11.23 20.46 -54.54
CA ALA A 88 -12.47 20.16 -55.25
C ALA A 88 -13.10 21.40 -55.94
N GLU A 89 -12.77 22.61 -55.48
CA GLU A 89 -13.45 23.88 -55.86
C GLU A 89 -13.22 24.31 -57.30
N ARG A 90 -12.18 23.79 -57.96
CA ARG A 90 -11.78 24.18 -59.33
C ARG A 90 -12.18 23.13 -60.39
N GLU A 91 -12.77 22.02 -59.96
CA GLU A 91 -13.09 20.90 -60.82
C GLU A 91 -14.34 21.18 -61.66
N ARG A 92 -14.28 20.80 -62.94
CA ARG A 92 -15.34 21.02 -63.93
C ARG A 92 -15.80 19.69 -64.50
N CYS A 93 -17.06 19.65 -64.92
CA CYS A 93 -17.61 18.47 -65.58
C CYS A 93 -16.81 18.16 -66.87
N PRO A 94 -16.26 16.94 -67.03
CA PRO A 94 -15.51 16.57 -68.23
C PRO A 94 -16.30 16.66 -69.54
N HIS A 95 -17.63 16.58 -69.47
CA HIS A 95 -18.50 16.52 -70.65
C HIS A 95 -19.06 17.89 -71.07
N CYS A 96 -19.38 18.77 -70.11
CA CYS A 96 -20.02 20.06 -70.42
C CYS A 96 -19.28 21.28 -69.86
N GLN A 97 -18.14 21.09 -69.18
CA GLN A 97 -17.31 22.14 -68.58
C GLN A 97 -18.01 23.02 -67.53
N ALA A 98 -19.24 22.64 -67.13
CA ALA A 98 -19.97 23.30 -66.06
C ALA A 98 -19.25 23.10 -64.72
N PRO A 99 -19.24 24.12 -63.84
CA PRO A 99 -18.74 23.97 -62.49
C PRO A 99 -19.61 22.99 -61.70
N ALA A 100 -19.03 22.35 -60.69
CA ALA A 100 -19.79 21.56 -59.73
C ALA A 100 -20.78 22.42 -58.94
N ASP A 101 -21.84 21.78 -58.44
CA ASP A 101 -22.85 22.45 -57.62
C ASP A 101 -22.21 23.11 -56.37
N PRO A 102 -22.48 24.40 -56.09
CA PRO A 102 -21.87 25.11 -54.97
C PRO A 102 -22.18 24.51 -53.58
N LEU A 103 -23.34 23.88 -53.38
CA LEU A 103 -23.69 23.21 -52.12
C LEU A 103 -22.91 21.90 -51.96
N LEU A 104 -22.74 21.13 -53.04
CA LEU A 104 -21.88 19.94 -53.02
C LEU A 104 -20.43 20.30 -52.74
N LEU A 105 -19.91 21.38 -53.33
CA LEU A 105 -18.56 21.87 -53.04
C LEU A 105 -18.40 22.29 -51.58
N LYS A 106 -19.40 22.97 -50.99
CA LYS A 106 -19.41 23.30 -49.56
C LYS A 106 -19.43 22.05 -48.68
N LEU A 107 -20.25 21.05 -49.04
CA LEU A 107 -20.32 19.77 -48.31
C LEU A 107 -18.97 19.05 -48.34
N VAL A 108 -18.35 18.92 -49.51
CA VAL A 108 -17.01 18.32 -49.66
C VAL A 108 -15.97 19.12 -48.86
N ARG A 109 -16.01 20.46 -48.93
CA ARG A 109 -15.08 21.30 -48.17
C ARG A 109 -15.23 21.10 -46.65
N LEU A 110 -16.46 21.03 -46.15
CA LEU A 110 -16.72 20.74 -44.73
C LEU A 110 -16.27 19.34 -44.35
N ALA A 111 -16.48 18.34 -45.22
CA ALA A 111 -15.99 16.98 -44.99
C ALA A 111 -14.47 16.94 -44.91
N GLN A 112 -13.75 17.58 -45.85
CA GLN A 112 -12.29 17.65 -45.84
C GLN A 112 -11.75 18.35 -44.57
N LEU A 113 -12.33 19.49 -44.16
CA LEU A 113 -11.93 20.18 -42.93
C LEU A 113 -12.20 19.31 -41.69
N SER A 114 -13.33 18.60 -41.67
CA SER A 114 -13.66 17.68 -40.58
C SER A 114 -12.66 16.54 -40.50
N ILE A 115 -12.32 15.91 -41.64
CA ILE A 115 -11.35 14.82 -41.69
C ILE A 115 -9.96 15.30 -41.27
N GLU A 116 -9.50 16.47 -41.75
CA GLU A 116 -8.21 17.03 -41.36
C GLU A 116 -8.12 17.29 -39.85
N TYR A 117 -9.18 17.81 -39.24
CA TYR A 117 -9.26 17.98 -37.80
C TYR A 117 -9.23 16.64 -37.05
N LEU A 118 -9.93 15.62 -37.56
CA LEU A 118 -9.93 14.28 -36.98
C LEU A 118 -8.55 13.62 -37.07
N LEU A 119 -7.85 13.75 -38.20
CA LEU A 119 -6.48 13.27 -38.36
C LEU A 119 -5.52 13.94 -37.38
N HIS A 120 -5.59 15.27 -37.26
CA HIS A 120 -4.79 15.97 -36.26
C HIS A 120 -5.12 15.53 -34.83
N SER A 121 -6.41 15.34 -34.52
CA SER A 121 -6.83 14.89 -33.19
C SER A 121 -6.31 13.48 -32.90
N GLN A 122 -6.29 12.59 -33.89
CA GLN A 122 -5.71 11.25 -33.77
C GLN A 122 -4.21 11.32 -33.47
N ASP A 123 -3.44 12.12 -34.22
CA ASP A 123 -2.00 12.29 -34.01
C ASP A 123 -1.70 12.88 -32.63
N TYR A 124 -2.44 13.92 -32.24
CA TYR A 124 -2.34 14.57 -30.94
C TYR A 124 -2.60 13.59 -29.80
N LEU A 125 -3.73 12.87 -29.86
CA LEU A 125 -4.08 11.91 -28.81
C LEU A 125 -3.09 10.75 -28.76
N SER A 126 -2.60 10.28 -29.91
CA SER A 126 -1.58 9.22 -29.96
C SER A 126 -0.26 9.66 -29.33
N ALA A 127 0.20 10.88 -29.63
CA ALA A 127 1.40 11.44 -29.03
C ALA A 127 1.25 11.64 -27.51
N GLN A 128 0.09 12.13 -27.06
CA GLN A 128 -0.21 12.30 -25.63
C GLN A 128 -0.26 10.96 -24.89
N LEU A 129 -0.92 9.95 -25.48
CA LEU A 129 -0.95 8.59 -24.93
C LEU A 129 0.46 8.03 -24.80
N HIS A 130 1.27 8.13 -25.85
CA HIS A 130 2.65 7.65 -25.82
C HIS A 130 3.47 8.34 -24.73
N GLY A 131 3.40 9.67 -24.60
CA GLY A 131 4.10 10.40 -23.53
C GLY A 131 3.66 10.01 -22.12
N LEU A 132 2.36 9.76 -21.93
CA LEU A 132 1.83 9.25 -20.65
C LEU A 132 2.29 7.82 -20.36
N GLU A 133 2.33 6.94 -21.37
CA GLU A 133 2.84 5.57 -21.23
C GLU A 133 4.32 5.55 -20.87
N GLU A 134 5.13 6.41 -21.49
CA GLU A 134 6.55 6.55 -21.15
C GLU A 134 6.76 7.05 -19.73
N THR A 135 5.99 8.04 -19.32
CA THR A 135 6.02 8.58 -17.95
C THR A 135 5.61 7.50 -16.94
N LEU A 136 4.54 6.76 -17.22
CA LEU A 136 4.07 5.66 -16.37
C LEU A 136 5.13 4.55 -16.24
N ARG A 137 5.79 4.22 -17.35
CA ARG A 137 6.90 3.25 -17.37
C ARG A 137 8.07 3.73 -16.51
N GLY A 138 8.46 4.99 -16.64
CA GLY A 138 9.52 5.61 -15.83
C GLY A 138 9.22 5.56 -14.33
N VAL A 139 8.04 6.02 -13.92
CA VAL A 139 7.60 6.01 -12.52
C VAL A 139 7.50 4.58 -11.98
N THR A 140 7.05 3.63 -12.80
CA THR A 140 6.97 2.21 -12.41
C THR A 140 8.35 1.63 -12.13
N MET A 141 9.35 1.91 -12.98
CA MET A 141 10.73 1.46 -12.77
C MET A 141 11.34 2.08 -11.51
N GLU A 142 11.13 3.37 -11.28
CA GLU A 142 11.62 4.06 -10.07
C GLU A 142 11.00 3.47 -8.80
N LYS A 143 9.68 3.27 -8.78
CA LYS A 143 8.97 2.63 -7.68
C LYS A 143 9.53 1.23 -7.37
N ASP A 144 9.81 0.43 -8.39
CA ASP A 144 10.35 -0.91 -8.19
C ASP A 144 11.79 -0.88 -7.67
N GLN A 145 12.59 0.09 -8.09
CA GLN A 145 13.94 0.29 -7.57
C GLN A 145 13.90 0.71 -6.09
N LEU A 146 13.04 1.67 -5.73
CA LEU A 146 12.86 2.11 -4.35
C LEU A 146 12.35 0.97 -3.45
N ARG A 147 11.47 0.11 -3.96
CA ARG A 147 11.01 -1.09 -3.24
C ARG A 147 12.15 -2.06 -2.94
N LYS A 148 13.04 -2.33 -3.90
CA LYS A 148 14.22 -3.19 -3.70
C LYS A 148 15.19 -2.60 -2.67
N GLU A 149 15.39 -1.29 -2.70
CA GLU A 149 16.24 -0.61 -1.72
C GLU A 149 15.63 -0.64 -0.31
N ALA A 150 14.31 -0.45 -0.19
CA ALA A 150 13.61 -0.52 1.08
C ALA A 150 13.67 -1.93 1.70
N THR A 151 13.53 -2.99 0.89
CA THR A 151 13.67 -4.37 1.37
C THR A 151 15.09 -4.68 1.82
N ARG A 152 16.11 -4.23 1.06
CA ARG A 152 17.53 -4.34 1.45
C ARG A 152 17.82 -3.68 2.79
N ARG A 153 17.44 -2.40 2.95
CA ARG A 153 17.62 -1.67 4.22
C ARG A 153 16.89 -2.32 5.38
N THR A 154 15.70 -2.86 5.14
CA THR A 154 14.94 -3.59 6.17
C THR A 154 15.69 -4.84 6.64
N GLN A 155 16.32 -5.58 5.73
CA GLN A 155 17.14 -6.75 6.08
C GLN A 155 18.39 -6.34 6.87
N GLU A 156 19.09 -5.28 6.46
CA GLU A 156 20.25 -4.76 7.18
C GLU A 156 19.89 -4.34 8.61
N ILE A 157 18.76 -3.64 8.80
CA ILE A 157 18.27 -3.26 10.13
C ILE A 157 17.99 -4.51 10.99
N LYS A 158 17.44 -5.59 10.41
CA LYS A 158 17.21 -6.84 11.15
C LYS A 158 18.54 -7.45 11.63
N LEU A 159 19.52 -7.57 10.74
CA LEU A 159 20.85 -8.10 11.07
C LEU A 159 21.55 -7.25 12.13
N LEU A 160 21.51 -5.93 12.00
CA LEU A 160 22.10 -5.02 12.99
C LEU A 160 21.39 -5.12 14.35
N LYS A 161 20.05 -5.29 14.37
CA LYS A 161 19.30 -5.51 15.62
C LYS A 161 19.69 -6.81 16.31
N GLU A 162 19.91 -7.89 15.56
CA GLU A 162 20.37 -9.17 16.09
C GLU A 162 21.78 -9.06 16.66
N GLU A 163 22.68 -8.40 15.94
CA GLU A 163 24.05 -8.14 16.40
C GLU A 163 24.08 -7.25 17.65
N CYS A 164 23.26 -6.20 17.71
CA CYS A 164 23.10 -5.37 18.90
C CYS A 164 22.59 -6.18 20.10
N LYS A 165 21.60 -7.08 19.90
CA LYS A 165 21.12 -7.97 20.96
C LYS A 165 22.23 -8.91 21.44
N ARG A 166 23.02 -9.48 20.53
CA ARG A 166 24.14 -10.36 20.84
C ARG A 166 25.21 -9.65 21.67
N ARG A 167 25.62 -8.44 21.25
CA ARG A 167 26.59 -7.60 21.98
C ARG A 167 26.08 -7.20 23.37
N LYS A 168 24.80 -6.82 23.50
CA LYS A 168 24.20 -6.50 24.81
C LYS A 168 24.26 -7.69 25.78
N LYS A 169 23.96 -8.91 25.31
CA LYS A 169 24.10 -10.13 26.12
C LYS A 169 25.54 -10.36 26.56
N MET A 170 26.50 -10.24 25.64
CA MET A 170 27.93 -10.41 25.94
C MET A 170 28.43 -9.42 27.00
N ILE A 171 28.06 -8.14 26.87
CA ILE A 171 28.42 -7.10 27.86
C ILE A 171 27.77 -7.39 29.20
N SER A 172 26.49 -7.78 29.24
CA SER A 172 25.80 -8.13 30.48
C SER A 172 26.47 -9.31 31.18
N THR A 173 26.84 -10.37 30.45
CA THR A 173 27.58 -11.51 31.03
C THR A 173 28.94 -11.08 31.58
N GLN A 174 29.68 -10.24 30.85
CA GLN A 174 30.97 -9.70 31.32
C GLN A 174 30.81 -8.85 32.59
N GLN A 175 29.79 -8.00 32.66
CA GLN A 175 29.47 -7.20 33.85
C GLN A 175 29.17 -8.09 35.05
N THR A 176 28.34 -9.12 34.89
CA THR A 176 28.05 -10.06 35.98
C THR A 176 29.30 -10.81 36.46
N MET A 177 30.21 -11.21 35.56
CA MET A 177 31.48 -11.84 35.95
C MET A 177 32.38 -10.87 36.73
N LEU A 178 32.45 -9.60 36.30
CA LEU A 178 33.22 -8.57 37.02
C LEU A 178 32.61 -8.26 38.38
N GLU A 179 31.28 -8.16 38.49
CA GLU A 179 30.59 -7.96 39.78
C GLU A 179 30.79 -9.14 40.73
N ALA A 180 30.73 -10.38 40.23
CA ALA A 180 31.02 -11.56 41.03
C ALA A 180 32.48 -11.58 41.52
N GLY A 181 33.43 -11.15 40.69
CA GLY A 181 34.84 -10.99 41.08
C GLY A 181 35.12 -9.77 41.97
N ALA A 182 34.27 -8.74 41.94
CA ALA A 182 34.38 -7.54 42.75
C ALA A 182 33.73 -7.67 44.15
N ARG A 183 32.96 -8.73 44.40
CA ARG A 183 32.42 -9.08 45.73
C ARG A 183 33.50 -9.73 46.59
N TYR A 184 34.57 -8.99 46.88
CA TYR A 184 35.44 -9.35 48.00
C TYR A 184 34.62 -9.21 49.30
N HIS A 185 34.76 -10.19 50.19
CA HIS A 185 34.09 -10.19 51.48
C HIS A 185 34.87 -9.29 52.45
N GLN A 186 34.46 -8.04 52.55
CA GLN A 186 35.08 -7.05 53.42
C GLN A 186 34.67 -7.26 54.89
N CYS A 187 35.63 -7.15 55.79
CA CYS A 187 35.37 -7.15 57.22
C CYS A 187 34.68 -5.84 57.62
N GLN A 188 33.61 -5.92 58.42
CA GLN A 188 32.88 -4.75 58.88
C GLN A 188 33.58 -4.06 60.07
N PHE A 189 34.58 -4.72 60.63
CA PHE A 189 35.29 -4.30 61.84
C PHE A 189 36.73 -3.85 61.57
N CYS A 190 37.21 -3.99 60.33
CA CYS A 190 38.50 -3.46 59.86
C CYS A 190 38.55 -3.37 58.32
N GLU A 191 39.59 -2.76 57.76
CA GLU A 191 39.70 -2.52 56.31
C GLU A 191 40.08 -3.75 55.45
N LYS A 192 40.13 -4.96 56.03
CA LYS A 192 40.56 -6.17 55.30
C LYS A 192 39.45 -6.76 54.43
N ALA A 193 39.78 -7.13 53.20
CA ALA A 193 38.89 -7.80 52.27
C ALA A 193 39.40 -9.20 51.91
N PHE A 194 38.49 -10.17 51.82
CA PHE A 194 38.83 -11.58 51.62
C PHE A 194 38.17 -12.11 50.35
N MET A 195 38.87 -13.00 49.64
CA MET A 195 38.38 -13.61 48.40
C MET A 195 37.19 -14.57 48.61
N ASN A 196 37.00 -15.09 49.82
CA ASN A 196 35.93 -16.02 50.15
C ASN A 196 35.37 -15.73 51.56
N TYR A 197 34.07 -15.94 51.74
CA TYR A 197 33.36 -15.71 53.00
C TYR A 197 33.92 -16.55 54.16
N SER A 198 34.38 -17.77 53.89
CA SER A 198 35.01 -18.65 54.88
C SER A 198 36.27 -18.04 55.52
N PHE A 199 37.08 -17.33 54.73
CA PHE A 199 38.26 -16.62 55.20
C PHE A 199 37.88 -15.37 56.00
N LEU A 200 36.86 -14.63 55.55
CA LEU A 200 36.31 -13.52 56.33
C LEU A 200 35.78 -14.00 57.69
N HIS A 201 34.98 -15.06 57.71
CA HIS A 201 34.41 -15.61 58.95
C HIS A 201 35.50 -16.09 59.92
N SER A 202 36.53 -16.79 59.41
CA SER A 202 37.69 -17.19 60.23
C SER A 202 38.47 -15.98 60.77
N HIS A 203 38.53 -14.89 60.01
CA HIS A 203 39.14 -13.63 60.45
C HIS A 203 38.33 -12.97 61.56
N ILE A 204 37.01 -12.84 61.41
CA ILE A 204 36.10 -12.27 62.42
C ILE A 204 36.19 -13.10 63.71
N GLN A 205 36.14 -14.42 63.62
CA GLN A 205 36.21 -15.30 64.79
C GLN A 205 37.52 -15.17 65.60
N ARG A 206 38.65 -14.91 64.93
CA ARG A 206 39.98 -14.82 65.57
C ARG A 206 40.33 -13.43 66.06
N ARG A 207 39.84 -12.38 65.39
CA ARG A 207 40.26 -10.98 65.63
C ARG A 207 39.14 -10.12 66.20
N HIS A 208 37.89 -10.55 66.07
CA HIS A 208 36.68 -9.91 66.61
C HIS A 208 35.80 -10.92 67.38
N PRO A 209 36.34 -11.63 68.40
CA PRO A 209 35.65 -12.73 69.07
C PRO A 209 34.42 -12.29 69.88
N GLU A 210 34.43 -11.08 70.42
CA GLU A 210 33.31 -10.51 71.21
C GLU A 210 32.07 -10.28 70.32
N GLU A 211 32.30 -9.84 69.08
CA GLU A 211 31.26 -9.61 68.07
C GLU A 211 30.77 -10.91 67.42
N SER A 212 31.62 -11.93 67.31
CA SER A 212 31.23 -13.26 66.78
C SER A 212 30.13 -13.91 67.63
N CYS A 213 30.12 -13.69 68.94
CA CYS A 213 29.08 -14.18 69.85
C CYS A 213 27.72 -13.46 69.62
N ILE A 214 27.76 -12.16 69.33
CA ILE A 214 26.57 -11.37 68.99
C ILE A 214 26.02 -11.81 67.62
N GLU A 215 26.91 -12.05 66.66
CA GLU A 215 26.55 -12.54 65.33
C GLU A 215 25.91 -13.94 65.38
N GLN A 216 26.39 -14.84 66.24
CA GLN A 216 25.78 -16.15 66.46
C GLN A 216 24.39 -16.07 67.08
N LYS A 217 24.18 -15.15 68.05
CA LYS A 217 22.84 -14.92 68.63
C LYS A 217 21.88 -14.32 67.59
N LYS A 218 22.33 -13.36 66.78
CA LYS A 218 21.55 -12.80 65.67
C LYS A 218 21.23 -13.86 64.62
N LYS A 219 22.20 -14.71 64.26
CA LYS A 219 22.01 -15.83 63.32
C LYS A 219 20.97 -16.83 63.83
N ALA A 220 21.07 -17.23 65.10
CA ALA A 220 20.06 -18.10 65.71
C ALA A 220 18.66 -17.47 65.74
N GLN A 221 18.57 -16.14 65.87
CA GLN A 221 17.30 -15.41 65.79
C GLN A 221 16.77 -15.32 64.35
N THR A 222 17.63 -15.10 63.36
CA THR A 222 17.24 -15.09 61.94
C THR A 222 16.82 -16.47 61.45
N ASP A 223 17.49 -17.53 61.91
CA ASP A 223 17.13 -18.91 61.56
C ASP A 223 15.74 -19.24 62.12
N LYS A 224 15.42 -18.84 63.36
CA LYS A 224 14.07 -18.95 63.92
C LYS A 224 13.01 -18.18 63.13
N LEU A 225 13.31 -16.95 62.72
CA LEU A 225 12.40 -16.15 61.90
C LEU A 225 12.22 -16.76 60.49
N GLN A 226 13.26 -17.39 59.95
CA GLN A 226 13.19 -18.08 58.65
C GLN A 226 12.29 -19.32 58.72
N ASP A 227 12.40 -20.11 59.79
CA ASP A 227 11.50 -21.25 60.04
C ASP A 227 10.04 -20.80 60.17
N GLU A 228 9.79 -19.68 60.85
CA GLU A 228 8.44 -19.08 60.93
C GLU A 228 7.92 -18.60 59.56
N ILE A 229 8.77 -17.96 58.77
CA ILE A 229 8.43 -17.51 57.41
C ILE A 229 8.06 -18.71 56.53
N ASP A 230 8.82 -19.80 56.59
CA ASP A 230 8.57 -20.96 55.75
C ASP A 230 7.30 -21.70 56.19
N LYS A 231 7.05 -21.80 57.51
CA LYS A 231 5.76 -22.28 58.03
C LYS A 231 4.58 -21.42 57.58
N LEU A 232 4.73 -20.09 57.59
CA LEU A 232 3.69 -19.16 57.12
C LEU A 232 3.45 -19.29 55.61
N LYS A 233 4.50 -19.49 54.80
CA LYS A 233 4.37 -19.75 53.35
C LYS A 233 3.60 -21.05 53.08
N GLU A 234 3.91 -22.12 53.82
CA GLU A 234 3.19 -23.39 53.70
C GLU A 234 1.71 -23.23 54.04
N GLN A 235 1.39 -22.54 55.13
CA GLN A 235 0.00 -22.25 55.50
C GLN A 235 -0.73 -21.42 54.44
N LEU A 236 -0.06 -20.41 53.88
CA LEU A 236 -0.62 -19.56 52.85
C LEU A 236 -0.86 -20.33 51.54
N GLN A 237 0.09 -21.19 51.13
CA GLN A 237 -0.06 -22.04 49.96
C GLN A 237 -1.21 -23.04 50.13
N LEU A 238 -1.33 -23.66 51.31
CA LEU A 238 -2.44 -24.54 51.63
C LEU A 238 -3.78 -23.81 51.52
N THR A 239 -3.90 -22.64 52.14
CA THR A 239 -5.14 -21.84 52.15
C THR A 239 -5.52 -21.40 50.73
N LYS A 240 -4.53 -20.97 49.94
CA LYS A 240 -4.73 -20.60 48.54
C LYS A 240 -5.27 -21.77 47.71
N SER A 241 -4.70 -22.97 47.87
CA SER A 241 -5.16 -24.16 47.14
C SER A 241 -6.59 -24.56 47.51
N GLN A 242 -6.98 -24.39 48.77
CA GLN A 242 -8.35 -24.64 49.23
C GLN A 242 -9.32 -23.64 48.60
N LEU A 243 -8.97 -22.35 48.59
CA LEU A 243 -9.79 -21.32 47.98
C LEU A 243 -9.96 -21.53 46.47
N GLU A 244 -8.88 -21.87 45.76
CA GLU A 244 -8.94 -22.19 44.32
C GLU A 244 -9.83 -23.41 44.05
N ALA A 245 -9.75 -24.46 44.87
CA ALA A 245 -10.62 -25.62 44.76
C ALA A 245 -12.10 -25.28 45.01
N GLU A 246 -12.40 -24.45 46.02
CA GLU A 246 -13.75 -23.96 46.29
C GLU A 246 -14.30 -23.11 45.15
N GLN A 247 -13.49 -22.19 44.61
CA GLN A 247 -13.86 -21.40 43.43
C GLN A 247 -14.14 -22.28 42.21
N HIS A 248 -13.29 -23.27 41.95
CA HIS A 248 -13.51 -24.23 40.85
C HIS A 248 -14.78 -25.05 41.06
N ALA A 249 -15.03 -25.53 42.28
CA ALA A 249 -16.25 -26.26 42.62
C ALA A 249 -17.50 -25.38 42.46
N HIS A 250 -17.42 -24.11 42.85
CA HIS A 250 -18.48 -23.13 42.67
C HIS A 250 -18.76 -22.87 41.18
N MET A 251 -17.73 -22.67 40.36
CA MET A 251 -17.88 -22.50 38.91
C MET A 251 -18.53 -23.73 38.25
N VAL A 252 -18.10 -24.94 38.61
CA VAL A 252 -18.69 -26.19 38.08
C VAL A 252 -20.16 -26.31 38.47
N LYS A 253 -20.52 -25.98 39.72
CA LYS A 253 -21.93 -25.95 40.16
C LYS A 253 -22.73 -24.92 39.37
N PHE A 254 -22.21 -23.71 39.20
CA PHE A 254 -22.88 -22.65 38.44
C PHE A 254 -23.09 -23.04 36.98
N SER A 255 -22.08 -23.61 36.33
CA SER A 255 -22.18 -24.11 34.95
C SER A 255 -23.23 -25.21 34.80
N LYS A 256 -23.33 -26.15 35.75
CA LYS A 256 -24.39 -27.17 35.76
C LYS A 256 -25.77 -26.55 35.88
N VAL A 257 -25.95 -25.54 36.74
CA VAL A 257 -27.23 -24.83 36.88
C VAL A 257 -27.62 -24.12 35.59
N VAL A 258 -26.69 -23.38 34.96
CA VAL A 258 -26.94 -22.70 33.68
C VAL A 258 -27.29 -23.69 32.57
N TYR A 259 -26.59 -24.82 32.50
CA TYR A 259 -26.88 -25.87 31.52
C TYR A 259 -28.29 -26.45 31.70
N ILE A 260 -28.67 -26.77 32.96
CA ILE A 260 -30.01 -27.26 33.29
C ILE A 260 -31.06 -26.19 32.93
N GLN A 261 -30.82 -24.92 33.28
CA GLN A 261 -31.73 -23.81 32.95
C GLN A 261 -31.97 -23.71 31.43
N PHE A 262 -30.90 -23.77 30.63
CA PHE A 262 -30.97 -23.69 29.17
C PHE A 262 -31.75 -24.88 28.57
N TYR A 263 -31.53 -26.09 29.11
CA TYR A 263 -32.25 -27.29 28.68
C TYR A 263 -33.75 -27.19 28.97
N LEU A 264 -34.12 -26.74 30.17
CA LEU A 264 -35.53 -26.51 30.54
C LEU A 264 -36.17 -25.42 29.67
N TRP A 265 -35.46 -24.33 29.39
CA TRP A 265 -35.96 -23.25 28.53
C TRP A 265 -36.18 -23.71 27.09
N GLY A 266 -35.27 -24.53 26.55
CA GLY A 266 -35.42 -25.15 25.23
C GLY A 266 -36.63 -26.07 25.15
N GLU A 267 -36.86 -26.92 26.15
CA GLU A 267 -38.06 -27.77 26.22
C GLU A 267 -39.36 -26.95 26.35
N PHE A 268 -39.33 -25.87 27.12
CA PHE A 268 -40.47 -24.94 27.22
C PHE A 268 -40.77 -24.26 25.87
N LEU A 269 -39.74 -23.78 25.17
CA LEU A 269 -39.90 -23.10 23.87
C LEU A 269 -40.44 -24.05 22.80
N LYS A 270 -39.97 -25.31 22.77
CA LYS A 270 -40.53 -26.34 21.87
C LYS A 270 -42.01 -26.56 22.13
N ARG A 271 -42.43 -26.69 23.39
CA ARG A 271 -43.85 -26.85 23.76
C ARG A 271 -44.67 -25.63 23.37
N PHE A 272 -44.15 -24.42 23.62
CA PHE A 272 -44.82 -23.17 23.26
C PHE A 272 -44.99 -23.00 21.75
N LEU A 273 -43.95 -23.29 20.95
CA LEU A 273 -44.01 -23.31 19.49
C LEU A 273 -44.99 -24.37 18.96
N CYS A 274 -45.05 -25.53 19.59
CA CYS A 274 -45.99 -26.59 19.21
C CYS A 274 -47.46 -26.16 19.45
N VAL A 275 -47.73 -25.47 20.56
CA VAL A 275 -49.06 -24.90 20.86
C VAL A 275 -49.40 -23.78 19.89
N LEU A 276 -48.46 -22.87 19.59
CA LEU A 276 -48.66 -21.81 18.60
C LEU A 276 -48.93 -22.39 17.20
N TYR A 277 -48.17 -23.40 16.79
CA TYR A 277 -48.35 -24.06 15.49
C TYR A 277 -49.71 -24.74 15.39
N ALA A 278 -50.16 -25.39 16.47
CA ALA A 278 -51.50 -25.98 16.56
C ALA A 278 -52.64 -24.94 16.59
N PHE A 279 -52.38 -23.69 16.95
CA PHE A 279 -53.36 -22.61 16.95
C PHE A 279 -53.46 -21.88 15.59
N ILE A 280 -52.40 -21.96 14.78
CA ILE A 280 -52.33 -21.32 13.45
C ILE A 280 -52.89 -22.23 12.34
N LEU A 281 -52.90 -23.55 12.57
CA LEU A 281 -53.55 -24.57 11.71
C LEU A 281 -55.03 -24.74 12.06
#